data_AF-A0A2T6DY24-F1
#
_entry.id   AF-A0A2T6DY24-F1
#
_cell.length_a   1.000
_cell.length_b   1.000
_cell.length_c   1.000
_cell.angle_alpha   90.00
_cell.angle_beta   90.00
_cell.angle_gamma   90.00
#
_symmetry.space_group_name_H-M   'P 1'
#
loop_
_entity.id
_entity.type
_entity.pdbx_description
1 polymer ?
#
loop_
_entity_poly.entity_id
_entity_poly.type
_entity_poly.pdbx_seq_one_letter_code
_entity_poly.pdbx_strand_id
1 'polypeptide(L)'
;MKRGTVITLIVIALLAIGFVVYRSYDAKMRREAEARRQADEKAEADRKAAELKKRAEADAEAHRLAALKAKQDAEESARELERLRADQAAAEARRVAAEEEARAAVEARERAAKEKEAAEGEARRLAEERERKAHEVEAARRAALDKLAAAEREKRAQADREAARLASLKRQQELEAQLQQQAELLSRSIYPTDYKRRQHYYMDVDLKNAETREKQLRPENRPSESPKSEAPSTESAQPAPQGK
;
A
#
# COMPACT_ATOMS: atom_id res chain seq x y z
N MET A 1 50.07 -93.31 129.83
CA MET A 1 49.49 -93.19 128.47
C MET A 1 50.45 -93.79 127.45
N LYS A 2 49.97 -94.62 126.53
CA LYS A 2 50.82 -95.31 125.54
C LYS A 2 51.29 -94.28 124.51
N ARG A 3 52.61 -94.21 124.26
CA ARG A 3 53.23 -93.26 123.30
C ARG A 3 52.57 -93.30 121.91
N GLY A 4 52.02 -94.47 121.52
CA GLY A 4 51.25 -94.64 120.29
C GLY A 4 49.99 -93.76 120.20
N THR A 5 49.25 -93.56 121.28
CA THR A 5 47.99 -92.77 121.29
C THR A 5 48.27 -91.28 121.12
N VAL A 6 49.39 -90.79 121.64
CA VAL A 6 49.84 -89.40 121.46
C VAL A 6 50.20 -89.14 120.00
N ILE A 7 50.90 -90.09 119.35
CA ILE A 7 51.24 -90.01 117.92
C ILE A 7 49.97 -90.02 117.06
N THR A 8 48.98 -90.87 117.38
CA THR A 8 47.72 -90.91 116.61
C THR A 8 46.93 -89.60 116.71
N LEU A 9 46.87 -89.00 117.91
CA LEU A 9 46.22 -87.70 118.12
C LEU A 9 46.93 -86.57 117.35
N ILE A 10 48.26 -86.60 117.28
CA ILE A 10 49.04 -85.62 116.49
C ILE A 10 48.75 -85.78 114.99
N VAL A 11 48.68 -87.01 114.47
CA VAL A 11 48.35 -87.27 113.06
C VAL A 11 46.92 -86.81 112.73
N ILE A 12 45.94 -87.09 113.60
CA ILE A 12 44.56 -86.62 113.43
C ILE A 12 44.49 -85.10 113.49
N ALA A 13 45.22 -84.46 114.42
CA ALA A 13 45.29 -83.00 114.50
C ALA A 13 45.92 -82.37 113.24
N LEU A 14 46.99 -82.96 112.70
CA LEU A 14 47.61 -82.51 111.44
C LEU A 14 46.66 -82.68 110.25
N LEU A 15 45.91 -83.79 110.17
CA LEU A 15 44.89 -83.99 109.14
C LEU A 15 43.73 -82.99 109.27
N ALA A 16 43.30 -82.67 110.49
CA ALA A 16 42.27 -81.66 110.73
C ALA A 16 42.73 -80.25 110.33
N ILE A 17 43.99 -79.88 110.64
CA ILE A 17 44.60 -78.61 110.21
C ILE A 17 44.70 -78.58 108.68
N GLY A 18 45.17 -79.66 108.04
CA GLY A 18 45.23 -79.78 106.58
C GLY A 18 43.85 -79.63 105.93
N PHE A 19 42.80 -80.21 106.51
CA PHE A 19 41.43 -80.09 106.02
C PHE A 19 40.88 -78.66 106.14
N VAL A 20 41.16 -77.95 107.25
CA VAL A 20 40.74 -76.55 107.44
C VAL A 20 41.48 -75.63 106.47
N VAL A 21 42.79 -75.83 106.27
CA VAL A 21 43.59 -75.08 105.28
C VAL A 21 43.06 -75.32 103.87
N TYR A 22 42.83 -76.58 103.48
CA TYR A 22 42.26 -76.93 102.18
C TYR A 22 40.86 -76.34 101.97
N ARG A 23 39.98 -76.42 102.96
CA ARG A 23 38.63 -75.83 102.90
C ARG A 23 38.68 -74.30 102.79
N SER A 24 39.63 -73.64 103.46
CA SER A 24 39.83 -72.20 103.35
C SER A 24 40.38 -71.79 101.97
N TYR A 25 41.25 -72.62 101.38
CA TYR A 25 41.78 -72.42 100.04
C TYR A 25 40.71 -72.64 98.97
N ASP A 26 39.92 -73.71 99.05
CA ASP A 26 38.78 -73.97 98.15
C ASP A 26 37.72 -72.85 98.25
N ALA A 27 37.40 -72.37 99.47
CA ALA A 27 36.50 -71.24 99.65
C ALA A 27 37.04 -69.92 99.05
N LYS A 28 38.35 -69.68 99.13
CA LYS A 28 39.00 -68.52 98.48
C LYS A 28 38.99 -68.65 96.96
N MET A 29 39.36 -69.81 96.43
CA MET A 29 39.34 -70.08 94.99
C MET A 29 37.94 -69.97 94.39
N ARG A 30 36.89 -70.43 95.09
CA ARG A 30 35.49 -70.27 94.68
C ARG A 30 35.07 -68.80 94.68
N ARG A 31 35.42 -68.03 95.73
CA ARG A 31 35.13 -66.59 95.78
C ARG A 31 35.86 -65.81 94.69
N GLU A 32 37.11 -66.16 94.39
CA GLU A 32 37.86 -65.55 93.29
C GLU A 32 37.28 -65.93 91.92
N ALA A 33 36.85 -67.17 91.72
CA ALA A 33 36.19 -67.61 90.50
C ALA A 33 34.82 -66.94 90.31
N GLU A 34 34.02 -66.80 91.36
CA GLU A 34 32.75 -66.06 91.36
C GLU A 34 32.97 -64.56 91.13
N ALA A 35 33.97 -63.96 91.77
CA ALA A 35 34.32 -62.56 91.55
C ALA A 35 34.79 -62.30 90.11
N ARG A 36 35.55 -63.22 89.50
CA ARG A 36 35.94 -63.15 88.08
C ARG A 36 34.72 -63.26 87.16
N ARG A 37 33.83 -64.23 87.39
CA ARG A 37 32.59 -64.36 86.61
C ARG A 37 31.72 -63.10 86.70
N GLN A 38 31.55 -62.54 87.90
CA GLN A 38 30.80 -61.27 88.06
C GLN A 38 31.51 -60.09 87.40
N ALA A 39 32.83 -60.04 87.39
CA ALA A 39 33.59 -59.01 86.70
C ALA A 39 33.47 -59.15 85.17
N ASP A 40 33.53 -60.37 84.64
CA ASP A 40 33.36 -60.68 83.22
C ASP A 40 31.93 -60.39 82.76
N GLU A 41 30.91 -60.78 83.53
CA GLU A 41 29.50 -60.47 83.25
C GLU A 41 29.24 -58.96 83.22
N LYS A 42 29.82 -58.20 84.15
CA LYS A 42 29.74 -56.72 84.13
C LYS A 42 30.46 -56.14 82.92
N ALA A 43 31.66 -56.63 82.60
CA ALA A 43 32.41 -56.16 81.43
C ALA A 43 31.66 -56.45 80.11
N GLU A 44 31.00 -57.60 79.99
CA GLU A 44 30.14 -57.91 78.84
C GLU A 44 28.87 -57.06 78.80
N ALA A 45 28.23 -56.81 79.94
CA ALA A 45 27.06 -55.93 80.05
C ALA A 45 27.42 -54.49 79.64
N ASP A 46 28.56 -53.98 80.09
CA ASP A 46 29.06 -52.65 79.74
C ASP A 46 29.40 -52.55 78.25
N ARG A 47 30.00 -53.59 77.65
CA ARG A 47 30.25 -53.67 76.20
C ARG A 47 28.95 -53.63 75.40
N LYS A 48 27.95 -54.45 75.77
CA LYS A 48 26.63 -54.47 75.12
C LYS A 48 25.93 -53.12 75.26
N ALA A 49 25.98 -52.50 76.44
CA ALA A 49 25.42 -51.17 76.67
C ALA A 49 26.12 -50.10 75.81
N ALA A 50 27.45 -50.15 75.69
CA ALA A 50 28.21 -49.24 74.84
C ALA A 50 27.89 -49.44 73.34
N GLU A 51 27.74 -50.68 72.88
CA GLU A 51 27.34 -50.98 71.50
C GLU A 51 25.92 -50.50 71.18
N LEU A 52 24.96 -50.71 72.09
CA LEU A 52 23.59 -50.21 71.92
C LEU A 52 23.54 -48.68 71.88
N LYS A 53 24.33 -48.00 72.74
CA LYS A 53 24.45 -46.54 72.69
C LYS A 53 25.02 -46.06 71.35
N LYS A 54 26.11 -46.68 70.87
CA LYS A 54 26.69 -46.35 69.56
C LYS A 54 25.72 -46.55 68.41
N ARG A 55 24.92 -47.62 68.43
CA ARG A 55 23.89 -47.86 67.41
C ARG A 55 22.79 -46.81 67.47
N ALA A 56 22.30 -46.48 68.67
CA ALA A 56 21.28 -45.45 68.85
C ALA A 56 21.76 -44.06 68.40
N GLU A 57 23.03 -43.72 68.65
CA GLU A 57 23.66 -42.49 68.17
C GLU A 57 23.78 -42.48 66.64
N ALA A 58 24.24 -43.59 66.03
CA ALA A 58 24.34 -43.72 64.58
C ALA A 58 22.97 -43.63 63.88
N ASP A 59 21.94 -44.27 64.43
CA ASP A 59 20.58 -44.19 63.91
C ASP A 59 20.01 -42.76 64.03
N ALA A 60 20.26 -42.07 65.15
CA ALA A 60 19.85 -40.69 65.34
C ALA A 60 20.54 -39.74 64.34
N GLU A 61 21.83 -39.93 64.06
CA GLU A 61 22.56 -39.18 63.05
C GLU A 61 22.05 -39.48 61.64
N ALA A 62 21.78 -40.75 61.31
CA ALA A 62 21.20 -41.15 60.04
C ALA A 62 19.83 -40.49 59.81
N HIS A 63 18.97 -40.45 60.83
CA HIS A 63 17.68 -39.76 60.76
C HIS A 63 17.83 -38.25 60.59
N ARG A 64 18.79 -37.61 61.27
CA ARG A 64 19.06 -36.17 61.09
C ARG A 64 19.52 -35.86 59.66
N LEU A 65 20.44 -36.66 59.12
CA LEU A 65 20.93 -36.50 57.75
C LEU A 65 19.83 -36.75 56.72
N ALA A 66 19.01 -37.78 56.91
CA ALA A 66 17.86 -38.06 56.04
C ALA A 66 16.84 -36.90 56.06
N ALA A 67 16.55 -36.33 57.24
CA ALA A 67 15.64 -35.20 57.37
C ALA A 67 16.20 -33.92 56.72
N LEU A 68 17.51 -33.67 56.84
CA LEU A 68 18.17 -32.55 56.16
C LEU A 68 18.13 -32.71 54.65
N LYS A 69 18.42 -33.91 54.14
CA LYS A 69 18.36 -34.20 52.71
C LYS A 69 16.94 -34.05 52.16
N ALA A 70 15.94 -34.58 52.86
CA ALA A 70 14.54 -34.44 52.47
C ALA A 70 14.11 -32.96 52.40
N LYS A 71 14.61 -32.10 53.29
CA LYS A 71 14.36 -30.65 53.23
C LYS A 71 15.04 -30.00 52.03
N GLN A 72 16.29 -30.34 51.75
CA GLN A 72 17.02 -29.83 50.59
C GLN A 72 16.34 -30.23 49.27
N ASP A 73 15.98 -31.50 49.13
CA ASP A 73 15.28 -32.00 47.93
C ASP A 73 13.90 -31.32 47.75
N ALA A 74 13.19 -31.06 48.86
CA ALA A 74 11.92 -30.33 48.83
C ALA A 74 12.10 -28.85 48.42
N GLU A 75 13.14 -28.18 48.91
CA GLU A 75 13.45 -26.79 48.54
C GLU A 75 13.90 -26.67 47.07
N GLU A 76 14.72 -27.61 46.59
CA GLU A 76 15.17 -27.64 45.20
C GLU A 76 14.01 -27.89 44.24
N SER A 77 13.17 -28.89 44.52
CA SER A 77 11.97 -29.16 43.70
C SER A 77 10.98 -28.00 43.71
N ALA A 78 10.80 -27.31 44.85
CA ALA A 78 9.97 -26.10 44.91
C ALA A 78 10.53 -24.98 44.01
N ARG A 79 11.84 -24.74 44.05
CA ARG A 79 12.50 -23.73 43.19
C ARG A 79 12.41 -24.09 41.70
N GLU A 80 12.56 -25.36 41.35
CA GLU A 80 12.39 -25.80 39.96
C GLU A 80 10.96 -25.61 39.47
N LEU A 81 9.96 -25.92 40.28
CA LEU A 81 8.55 -25.69 39.96
C LEU A 81 8.24 -24.19 39.79
N GLU A 82 8.80 -23.34 40.63
CA GLU A 82 8.65 -21.88 40.50
C GLU A 82 9.28 -21.36 39.20
N ARG A 83 10.48 -21.84 38.85
CA ARG A 83 11.14 -21.49 37.57
C ARG A 83 10.31 -21.93 36.38
N LEU A 84 9.82 -23.17 36.38
CA LEU A 84 8.98 -23.68 35.29
C LEU A 84 7.69 -22.87 35.15
N ARG A 85 7.05 -22.48 36.25
CA ARG A 85 5.86 -21.61 36.21
C ARG A 85 6.19 -20.22 35.69
N ALA A 86 7.32 -19.64 36.08
CA ALA A 86 7.75 -18.35 35.58
C ALA A 86 8.04 -18.39 34.06
N ASP A 87 8.69 -19.45 33.59
CA ASP A 87 8.98 -19.65 32.16
C ASP A 87 7.69 -19.87 31.35
N GLN A 88 6.73 -20.63 31.88
CA GLN A 88 5.41 -20.81 31.26
C GLN A 88 4.65 -19.49 31.17
N ALA A 89 4.59 -18.73 32.27
CA ALA A 89 3.93 -17.42 32.29
C ALA A 89 4.58 -16.44 31.30
N ALA A 90 5.92 -16.43 31.20
CA ALA A 90 6.64 -15.61 30.24
C ALA A 90 6.38 -16.04 28.79
N ALA A 91 6.29 -17.35 28.52
CA ALA A 91 5.95 -17.86 27.20
C ALA A 91 4.52 -17.52 26.79
N GLU A 92 3.55 -17.66 27.69
CA GLU A 92 2.16 -17.27 27.46
C GLU A 92 2.03 -15.76 27.23
N ALA A 93 2.69 -14.94 28.05
CA ALA A 93 2.71 -13.48 27.86
C ALA A 93 3.25 -13.09 26.47
N ARG A 94 4.33 -13.76 26.01
CA ARG A 94 4.87 -13.55 24.66
C ARG A 94 3.90 -13.98 23.56
N ARG A 95 3.17 -15.09 23.75
CA ARG A 95 2.16 -15.54 22.79
C ARG A 95 1.00 -14.55 22.69
N VAL A 96 0.50 -14.07 23.82
CA VAL A 96 -0.58 -13.08 23.86
C VAL A 96 -0.13 -11.77 23.21
N ALA A 97 1.06 -11.25 23.54
CA ALA A 97 1.59 -10.05 22.92
C ALA A 97 1.74 -10.20 21.39
N ALA A 98 2.27 -11.33 20.92
CA ALA A 98 2.39 -11.60 19.49
C ALA A 98 1.02 -11.71 18.79
N GLU A 99 0.01 -12.27 19.46
CA GLU A 99 -1.35 -12.35 18.93
C GLU A 99 -2.01 -10.97 18.84
N GLU A 100 -1.82 -10.12 19.85
CA GLU A 100 -2.30 -8.74 19.84
C GLU A 100 -1.63 -7.90 18.75
N GLU A 101 -0.31 -8.02 18.59
CA GLU A 101 0.43 -7.38 17.50
C GLU A 101 -0.05 -7.84 16.13
N ALA A 102 -0.29 -9.15 15.96
CA ALA A 102 -0.82 -9.69 14.71
C ALA A 102 -2.23 -9.16 14.41
N ARG A 103 -3.12 -9.09 15.41
CA ARG A 103 -4.47 -8.51 15.28
C ARG A 103 -4.39 -7.03 14.89
N ALA A 104 -3.56 -6.25 15.58
CA ALA A 104 -3.36 -4.83 15.26
C ALA A 104 -2.81 -4.63 13.84
N ALA A 105 -1.89 -5.50 13.39
CA ALA A 105 -1.36 -5.45 12.03
C ALA A 105 -2.43 -5.77 10.96
N VAL A 106 -3.32 -6.72 11.22
CA VAL A 106 -4.45 -7.03 10.33
C VAL A 106 -5.42 -5.83 10.25
N GLU A 107 -5.81 -5.26 11.39
CA GLU A 107 -6.68 -4.08 11.40
C GLU A 107 -6.06 -2.89 10.66
N ALA A 108 -4.76 -2.64 10.84
CA ALA A 108 -4.06 -1.59 10.14
C ALA A 108 -4.05 -1.82 8.61
N ARG A 109 -3.87 -3.06 8.17
CA ARG A 109 -3.95 -3.43 6.74
C ARG A 109 -5.35 -3.23 6.18
N GLU A 110 -6.38 -3.61 6.93
CA GLU A 110 -7.78 -3.40 6.50
C GLU A 110 -8.14 -1.92 6.38
N ARG A 111 -7.70 -1.08 7.34
CA ARG A 111 -7.89 0.38 7.26
C ARG A 111 -7.18 0.95 6.03
N ALA A 112 -5.92 0.59 5.82
CA ALA A 112 -5.16 1.03 4.66
C ALA A 112 -5.77 0.56 3.33
N ALA A 113 -6.34 -0.65 3.28
CA ALA A 113 -7.05 -1.15 2.10
C ALA A 113 -8.32 -0.35 1.81
N LYS A 114 -9.13 -0.05 2.83
CA LYS A 114 -10.34 0.78 2.71
C LYS A 114 -10.00 2.21 2.27
N GLU A 115 -8.94 2.80 2.82
CA GLU A 115 -8.47 4.13 2.41
C GLU A 115 -8.01 4.16 0.96
N LYS A 116 -7.29 3.12 0.50
CA LYS A 116 -6.90 3.00 -0.91
C LYS A 116 -8.11 2.85 -1.83
N GLU A 117 -9.07 2.00 -1.49
CA GLU A 117 -10.29 1.82 -2.27
C GLU A 117 -11.10 3.12 -2.35
N ALA A 118 -11.21 3.86 -1.24
CA ALA A 118 -11.86 5.16 -1.23
C ALA A 118 -11.13 6.18 -2.13
N ALA A 119 -9.81 6.27 -2.03
CA ALA A 119 -9.00 7.17 -2.85
C ALA A 119 -9.07 6.82 -4.34
N GLU A 120 -9.04 5.53 -4.69
CA GLU A 120 -9.24 5.08 -6.07
C GLU A 120 -10.65 5.39 -6.57
N GLY A 121 -11.67 5.22 -5.72
CA GLY A 121 -13.06 5.58 -6.03
C GLY A 121 -13.23 7.07 -6.32
N GLU A 122 -12.62 7.94 -5.50
CA GLU A 122 -12.62 9.39 -5.71
C GLU A 122 -11.87 9.79 -6.98
N ALA A 123 -10.71 9.18 -7.24
CA ALA A 123 -9.92 9.42 -8.45
C ALA A 123 -10.71 9.05 -9.71
N ARG A 124 -11.45 7.93 -9.69
CA ARG A 124 -12.33 7.52 -10.80
C ARG A 124 -13.47 8.51 -11.02
N ARG A 125 -14.17 8.92 -9.96
CA ARG A 125 -15.25 9.92 -10.07
C ARG A 125 -14.74 11.23 -10.67
N LEU A 126 -13.58 11.69 -10.24
CA LEU A 126 -12.97 12.91 -10.74
C LEU A 126 -12.51 12.77 -12.20
N ALA A 127 -12.04 11.60 -12.61
CA ALA A 127 -11.72 11.31 -14.01
C ALA A 127 -12.99 11.31 -14.88
N GLU A 128 -14.08 10.68 -14.44
CA GLU A 128 -15.37 10.68 -15.15
C GLU A 128 -15.93 12.11 -15.28
N GLU A 129 -15.83 12.94 -14.24
CA GLU A 129 -16.24 14.34 -14.31
C GLU A 129 -15.41 15.14 -15.32
N ARG A 130 -14.10 14.90 -15.38
CA ARG A 130 -13.22 15.55 -16.36
C ARG A 130 -13.56 15.12 -17.78
N GLU A 131 -13.84 13.85 -18.01
CA GLU A 131 -14.24 13.33 -19.31
C GLU A 131 -15.59 13.93 -19.76
N ARG A 132 -16.58 13.99 -18.87
CA ARG A 132 -17.87 14.65 -19.14
C ARG A 132 -17.68 16.12 -19.52
N LYS A 133 -16.91 16.87 -18.74
CA LYS A 133 -16.60 18.29 -19.03
C LYS A 133 -15.86 18.45 -20.35
N ALA A 134 -14.93 17.55 -20.67
CA ALA A 134 -14.22 17.56 -21.95
C ALA A 134 -15.20 17.35 -23.12
N HIS A 135 -16.12 16.39 -23.02
CA HIS A 135 -17.15 16.18 -24.03
C HIS A 135 -18.10 17.38 -24.18
N GLU A 136 -18.51 18.01 -23.09
CA GLU A 136 -19.34 19.23 -23.13
C GLU A 136 -18.62 20.38 -23.83
N VAL A 137 -17.33 20.58 -23.53
CA VAL A 137 -16.49 21.60 -24.18
C VAL A 137 -16.32 21.31 -25.67
N GLU A 138 -16.07 20.06 -26.05
CA GLU A 138 -15.98 19.68 -27.46
C GLU A 138 -17.31 19.86 -28.20
N ALA A 139 -18.43 19.49 -27.59
CA ALA A 139 -19.76 19.70 -28.16
C ALA A 139 -20.05 21.20 -28.34
N ALA A 140 -19.73 22.03 -27.35
CA ALA A 140 -19.87 23.48 -27.44
C ALA A 140 -18.98 24.08 -28.55
N ARG A 141 -17.75 23.60 -28.68
CA ARG A 141 -16.83 24.00 -29.76
C ARG A 141 -17.41 23.65 -31.13
N ARG A 142 -17.90 22.42 -31.32
CA ARG A 142 -18.53 21.99 -32.59
C ARG A 142 -19.75 22.85 -32.92
N ALA A 143 -20.64 23.05 -31.95
CA ALA A 143 -21.81 23.91 -32.13
C ALA A 143 -21.44 25.36 -32.48
N ALA A 144 -20.36 25.90 -31.91
CA ALA A 144 -19.86 27.23 -32.25
C ALA A 144 -19.31 27.30 -33.69
N LEU A 145 -18.57 26.27 -34.13
CA LEU A 145 -18.08 26.16 -35.50
C LEU A 145 -19.23 26.03 -36.50
N ASP A 146 -20.26 25.25 -36.20
CA ASP A 146 -21.44 25.09 -37.06
C ASP A 146 -22.20 26.42 -37.22
N LYS A 147 -22.35 27.18 -36.13
CA LYS A 147 -22.96 28.53 -36.18
C LYS A 147 -22.14 29.49 -37.05
N LEU A 148 -20.81 29.44 -36.95
CA LEU A 148 -19.92 30.27 -37.76
C LEU A 148 -20.04 29.88 -39.24
N ALA A 149 -20.02 28.58 -39.55
CA ALA A 149 -20.20 28.08 -40.90
C ALA A 149 -21.57 28.45 -41.49
N ALA A 150 -22.64 28.39 -40.69
CA ALA A 150 -23.98 28.84 -41.10
C ALA A 150 -24.00 30.34 -41.43
N ALA A 151 -23.42 31.17 -40.55
CA ALA A 151 -23.32 32.62 -40.78
C ALA A 151 -22.49 32.96 -42.03
N GLU A 152 -21.42 32.21 -42.32
CA GLU A 152 -20.64 32.37 -43.55
C GLU A 152 -21.46 32.01 -44.80
N ARG A 153 -22.23 30.91 -44.75
CA ARG A 153 -23.12 30.52 -45.86
C ARG A 153 -24.19 31.58 -46.12
N GLU A 154 -24.77 32.15 -45.07
CA GLU A 154 -25.74 33.24 -45.20
C GLU A 154 -25.12 34.48 -45.85
N LYS A 155 -23.92 34.88 -45.41
CA LYS A 155 -23.19 36.01 -46.02
C LYS A 155 -22.88 35.76 -47.50
N ARG A 156 -22.43 34.55 -47.86
CA ARG A 156 -22.19 34.18 -49.26
C ARG A 156 -23.47 34.22 -50.08
N ALA A 157 -24.56 33.65 -49.56
CA ALA A 157 -25.86 33.69 -50.24
C ALA A 157 -26.40 35.12 -50.42
N GLN A 158 -26.16 36.02 -49.47
CA GLN A 158 -26.48 37.45 -49.61
C GLN A 158 -25.62 38.11 -50.70
N ALA A 159 -24.30 37.88 -50.68
CA ALA A 159 -23.40 38.39 -51.71
C ALA A 159 -23.77 37.87 -53.12
N ASP A 160 -24.15 36.60 -53.25
CA ASP A 160 -24.59 36.01 -54.52
C ASP A 160 -25.90 36.67 -55.02
N ARG A 161 -26.85 36.95 -54.12
CA ARG A 161 -28.08 37.68 -54.46
C ARG A 161 -27.79 39.11 -54.91
N GLU A 162 -26.89 39.81 -54.24
CA GLU A 162 -26.48 41.15 -54.61
C GLU A 162 -25.74 41.16 -55.95
N ALA A 163 -24.82 40.21 -56.18
CA ALA A 163 -24.15 40.02 -57.45
C ALA A 163 -25.12 39.73 -58.59
N ALA A 164 -26.13 38.88 -58.37
CA ALA A 164 -27.17 38.59 -59.34
C ALA A 164 -28.02 39.85 -59.68
N ARG A 165 -28.36 40.66 -58.67
CA ARG A 165 -29.06 41.95 -58.89
C ARG A 165 -28.22 42.93 -59.70
N LEU A 166 -26.93 43.04 -59.38
CA LEU A 166 -26.02 43.90 -60.14
C LEU A 166 -25.86 43.40 -61.58
N ALA A 167 -25.75 42.09 -61.79
CA ALA A 167 -25.68 41.51 -63.13
C ALA A 167 -26.97 41.75 -63.94
N SER A 168 -28.15 41.65 -63.31
CA SER A 168 -29.42 41.95 -63.99
C SER A 168 -29.54 43.43 -64.35
N LEU A 169 -29.11 44.34 -63.46
CA LEU A 169 -29.10 45.77 -63.74
C LEU A 169 -28.14 46.13 -64.88
N LYS A 170 -26.93 45.55 -64.89
CA LYS A 170 -25.97 45.73 -65.99
C LYS A 170 -26.54 45.25 -67.33
N ARG A 171 -27.20 44.09 -67.35
CA ARG A 171 -27.84 43.56 -68.56
C ARG A 171 -28.97 44.46 -69.07
N GLN A 172 -29.75 45.06 -68.17
CA GLN A 172 -30.77 46.05 -68.54
C GLN A 172 -30.13 47.30 -69.14
N GLN A 173 -29.08 47.84 -68.51
CA GLN A 173 -28.34 49.00 -69.04
C GLN A 173 -27.72 48.72 -70.41
N GLU A 174 -27.17 47.52 -70.62
CA GLU A 174 -26.62 47.11 -71.92
C GLU A 174 -27.72 47.02 -72.99
N LEU A 175 -28.89 46.47 -72.66
CA LEU A 175 -30.04 46.42 -73.57
C LEU A 175 -30.59 47.82 -73.87
N GLU A 176 -30.69 48.70 -72.87
CA GLU A 176 -31.09 50.10 -73.05
C GLU A 176 -30.08 50.85 -73.91
N ALA A 177 -28.77 50.66 -73.69
CA ALA A 177 -27.72 51.25 -74.51
C ALA A 177 -27.79 50.75 -75.97
N GLN A 178 -28.04 49.45 -76.19
CA GLN A 178 -28.25 48.90 -77.54
C GLN A 178 -29.50 49.48 -78.20
N LEU A 179 -30.61 49.61 -77.46
CA LEU A 179 -31.83 50.23 -77.97
C LEU A 179 -31.64 51.72 -78.25
N GLN A 180 -30.88 52.45 -77.43
CA GLN A 180 -30.51 53.84 -77.69
C GLN A 180 -29.67 53.96 -78.96
N GLN A 181 -28.66 53.10 -79.16
CA GLN A 181 -27.88 53.06 -80.40
C GLN A 181 -28.75 52.77 -81.63
N GLN A 182 -29.80 51.93 -81.49
CA GLN A 182 -30.77 51.68 -82.55
C GLN A 182 -31.78 52.82 -82.73
N ALA A 183 -32.12 53.56 -81.67
CA ALA A 183 -33.03 54.72 -81.71
C ALA A 183 -32.34 56.00 -82.21
N GLU A 184 -31.01 56.11 -82.07
CA GLU A 184 -30.19 57.13 -82.73
C GLU A 184 -30.27 56.99 -84.26
N LEU A 185 -30.52 55.79 -84.78
CA LEU A 185 -30.90 55.62 -86.18
C LEU A 185 -32.31 56.21 -86.36
N LEU A 186 -32.48 57.06 -87.37
CA LEU A 186 -33.75 57.71 -87.71
C LEU A 186 -34.77 56.65 -88.17
N SER A 187 -35.44 56.01 -87.22
CA SER A 187 -36.42 54.93 -87.47
C SER A 187 -37.81 55.47 -87.84
N ARG A 188 -38.10 56.72 -87.46
CA ARG A 188 -39.37 57.39 -87.77
C ARG A 188 -39.22 58.21 -89.06
N SER A 189 -39.63 57.63 -90.18
CA SER A 189 -39.82 58.37 -91.42
C SER A 189 -41.02 59.31 -91.28
N ILE A 190 -40.79 60.53 -90.80
CA ILE A 190 -41.79 61.60 -90.90
C ILE A 190 -41.91 61.92 -92.38
N TYR A 191 -43.02 61.52 -93.00
CA TYR A 191 -43.27 61.80 -94.40
C TYR A 191 -43.29 63.31 -94.63
N PRO A 192 -42.42 63.85 -95.51
CA PRO A 192 -42.61 65.20 -96.01
C PRO A 192 -43.97 65.25 -96.71
N THR A 193 -44.74 66.31 -96.49
CA THR A 193 -46.04 66.52 -97.16
C THR A 193 -45.92 66.64 -98.70
N ASP A 194 -44.70 66.83 -99.20
CA ASP A 194 -44.37 66.91 -100.63
C ASP A 194 -43.93 65.54 -101.19
N TYR A 195 -44.77 64.96 -102.06
CA TYR A 195 -44.55 63.65 -102.68
C TYR A 195 -43.31 63.59 -103.59
N LYS A 196 -42.88 64.70 -104.20
CA LYS A 196 -41.76 64.68 -105.17
C LYS A 196 -40.37 64.60 -104.51
N ARG A 197 -40.26 65.02 -103.24
CA ARG A 197 -38.99 65.01 -102.49
C ARG A 197 -38.79 63.75 -101.66
N ARG A 198 -39.75 62.82 -101.70
CA ARG A 198 -39.78 61.62 -100.88
C ARG A 198 -38.57 60.72 -101.09
N GLN A 199 -38.14 60.52 -102.34
CA GLN A 199 -36.97 59.70 -102.66
C GLN A 199 -35.66 60.29 -102.11
N HIS A 200 -35.45 61.59 -102.23
CA HIS A 200 -34.27 62.26 -101.68
C HIS A 200 -34.26 62.20 -100.15
N TYR A 201 -35.42 62.34 -99.51
CA TYR A 201 -35.53 62.19 -98.05
C TYR A 201 -35.16 60.79 -97.57
N TYR A 202 -35.60 59.73 -98.25
CA TYR A 202 -35.17 58.37 -97.91
C TYR A 202 -33.68 58.17 -98.10
N MET A 203 -33.13 58.68 -99.20
CA MET A 203 -31.70 58.58 -99.48
C MET A 203 -30.86 59.31 -98.42
N ASP A 204 -31.28 60.50 -97.98
CA ASP A 204 -30.60 61.27 -96.91
C ASP A 204 -30.71 60.58 -95.54
N VAL A 205 -31.87 59.98 -95.23
CA VAL A 205 -32.06 59.19 -93.99
C VAL A 205 -31.19 57.93 -94.03
N ASP A 206 -31.14 57.24 -95.16
CA ASP A 206 -30.30 56.05 -95.35
C ASP A 206 -28.81 56.40 -95.25
N LEU A 207 -28.37 57.52 -95.84
CA LEU A 207 -27.01 58.03 -95.72
C LEU A 207 -26.66 58.39 -94.27
N LYS A 208 -27.53 59.13 -93.57
CA LYS A 208 -27.30 59.47 -92.15
C LYS A 208 -27.27 58.23 -91.25
N ASN A 209 -28.15 57.26 -91.48
CA ASN A 209 -28.15 56.00 -90.75
C ASN A 209 -26.89 55.17 -91.06
N ALA A 210 -26.43 55.17 -92.32
CA ALA A 210 -25.18 54.50 -92.72
C ALA A 210 -23.95 55.16 -92.08
N GLU A 211 -23.86 56.49 -92.09
CA GLU A 211 -22.77 57.24 -91.43
C GLU A 211 -22.75 57.00 -89.91
N THR A 212 -23.93 56.97 -89.28
CA THR A 212 -24.06 56.69 -87.84
C THR A 212 -23.62 55.26 -87.52
N ARG A 213 -24.00 54.29 -88.37
CA ARG A 213 -23.57 52.89 -88.27
C ARG A 213 -22.07 52.72 -88.48
N GLU A 214 -21.47 53.45 -89.42
CA GLU A 214 -20.03 53.42 -89.66
C GLU A 214 -19.23 54.02 -88.50
N LYS A 215 -19.71 55.13 -87.91
CA LYS A 215 -19.14 55.70 -86.67
C LYS A 215 -19.24 54.74 -85.48
N GLN A 216 -20.34 54.00 -85.35
CA GLN A 216 -20.49 52.99 -84.29
C GLN A 216 -19.56 51.76 -84.49
N LEU A 217 -19.30 51.38 -85.74
CA LEU A 217 -18.41 50.23 -86.08
C LEU A 217 -16.92 50.57 -86.02
N ARG A 218 -16.55 51.86 -86.04
CA ARG A 218 -15.19 52.34 -85.75
C ARG A 218 -15.16 52.98 -84.36
N PRO A 219 -14.98 52.20 -83.27
CA PRO A 219 -14.65 52.81 -82.00
C PRO A 219 -13.27 53.47 -82.16
N GLU A 220 -13.24 54.80 -82.27
CA GLU A 220 -12.00 55.56 -82.14
C GLU A 220 -11.35 55.19 -80.79
N ASN A 221 -10.13 54.68 -80.88
CA ASN A 221 -9.14 54.47 -79.82
C ASN A 221 -9.56 54.95 -78.42
N ARG A 222 -10.10 54.06 -77.59
CA ARG A 222 -9.97 54.23 -76.14
C ARG A 222 -8.49 54.00 -75.77
N PRO A 223 -7.82 54.94 -75.11
CA PRO A 223 -6.46 54.72 -74.63
C PRO A 223 -6.45 53.52 -73.70
N SER A 224 -5.53 52.60 -73.97
CA SER A 224 -5.26 51.42 -73.15
C SER A 224 -4.79 51.88 -71.77
N GLU A 225 -5.68 51.92 -70.79
CA GLU A 225 -5.27 51.91 -69.39
C GLU A 225 -4.63 50.55 -69.11
N SER A 226 -3.30 50.58 -69.08
CA SER A 226 -2.45 49.45 -68.73
C SER A 226 -2.80 48.99 -67.32
N PRO A 227 -2.96 47.68 -67.05
CA PRO A 227 -3.06 47.21 -65.68
C PRO A 227 -1.70 47.46 -65.01
N LYS A 228 -1.67 48.38 -64.03
CA LYS A 228 -0.57 48.49 -63.07
C LYS A 228 -0.42 47.13 -62.39
N SER A 229 0.71 46.48 -62.63
CA SER A 229 1.18 45.35 -61.86
C SER A 229 1.44 45.80 -60.42
N GLU A 230 0.49 45.54 -59.53
CA GLU A 230 0.78 45.52 -58.10
C GLU A 230 1.59 44.27 -57.80
N ALA A 231 2.86 44.49 -57.47
CA ALA A 231 3.78 43.48 -57.02
C ALA A 231 3.28 42.83 -55.72
N PRO A 232 3.45 41.50 -55.52
CA PRO A 232 3.26 40.89 -54.22
C PRO A 232 4.41 41.34 -53.31
N SER A 233 4.10 42.25 -52.38
CA SER A 233 4.95 42.55 -51.23
C SER A 233 5.08 41.27 -50.38
N THR A 234 6.28 40.72 -50.45
CA THR A 234 6.80 39.67 -49.58
C THR A 234 6.97 40.25 -48.18
N GLU A 235 5.98 40.05 -47.30
CA GLU A 235 6.15 40.31 -45.87
C GLU A 235 6.71 39.05 -45.19
N SER A 236 8.03 39.08 -45.09
CA SER A 236 8.86 38.57 -43.99
C SER A 236 8.14 37.83 -42.85
N ALA A 237 8.45 36.54 -42.78
CA ALA A 237 8.95 35.83 -41.61
C ALA A 237 8.90 36.56 -40.25
N GLN A 238 8.24 35.94 -39.26
CA GLN A 238 8.82 35.84 -37.93
C GLN A 238 8.55 34.47 -37.27
N PRO A 239 9.51 33.99 -36.45
CA PRO A 239 9.61 32.60 -35.99
C PRO A 239 8.89 32.34 -34.67
N ALA A 240 8.60 31.06 -34.45
CA ALA A 240 8.14 30.50 -33.19
C ALA A 240 9.13 30.77 -32.03
N PRO A 241 8.63 31.05 -30.82
CA PRO A 241 9.35 30.73 -29.61
C PRO A 241 8.84 29.41 -29.03
N GLN A 242 9.77 28.46 -28.95
CA GLN A 242 9.73 27.35 -28.02
C GLN A 242 9.71 27.89 -26.58
N GLY A 243 8.87 27.30 -25.72
CA GLY A 243 8.91 27.44 -24.26
C GLY A 243 7.94 26.43 -23.66
N LYS A 244 8.45 25.24 -23.34
CA LYS A 244 8.74 24.75 -21.98
C LYS A 244 7.48 24.49 -21.16
#